data_AF-A0A0J9YEK1-F1
#
_entry.id   AF-A0A0J9YEK1-F1
#
_cell.length_a   1.000
_cell.length_b   1.000
_cell.length_c   1.000
_cell.angle_alpha   90.00
_cell.angle_beta   90.00
_cell.angle_gamma   90.00
#
_symmetry.space_group_name_H-M   'P 1'
#
loop_
_entity.id
_entity.type
_entity.pdbx_description
1 polymer ?
#
loop_
_entity_poly.entity_id
_entity_poly.type
_entity_poly.pdbx_seq_one_letter_code
_entity_poly.pdbx_strand_id
1 'polypeptide(L)' 'NGRAAVHYAAIQKNAIYDTLIDCGADGSLPDSIGVTAAQYRENSNAMIPSPLTSSTNADLIFKRYSLSENLYDP' A
#
# COMPACT_ATOMS: atom_id res chain seq x y z
N ASN A 1 -10.79 -2.49 -2.79
CA ASN A 1 -9.78 -2.28 -3.86
C ASN A 1 -9.48 -3.53 -4.69
N GLY A 2 -9.75 -4.76 -4.22
CA GLY A 2 -9.55 -5.97 -5.04
C GLY A 2 -8.10 -6.24 -5.43
N ARG A 3 -7.15 -5.51 -4.83
CA ARG A 3 -5.72 -5.61 -5.10
C ARG A 3 -5.11 -6.71 -4.26
N ALA A 4 -4.48 -7.67 -4.93
CA ALA A 4 -3.57 -8.63 -4.31
C ALA A 4 -2.17 -8.04 -4.09
N ALA A 5 -1.33 -8.73 -3.32
CA ALA A 5 0.06 -8.33 -3.05
C ALA A 5 0.85 -8.02 -4.34
N VAL A 6 0.62 -8.80 -5.40
CA VAL A 6 1.28 -8.62 -6.71
C VAL A 6 0.97 -7.26 -7.37
N HIS A 7 -0.22 -6.70 -7.13
CA HIS A 7 -0.56 -5.35 -7.62
C HIS A 7 0.31 -4.29 -6.94
N TYR A 8 0.43 -4.35 -5.61
CA TYR A 8 1.24 -3.39 -4.85
C TYR A 8 2.74 -3.53 -5.13
N ALA A 9 3.20 -4.73 -5.43
CA ALA A 9 4.59 -4.98 -5.80
C ALA A 9 4.92 -4.48 -7.22
N ALA A 10 3.95 -4.49 -8.14
CA ALA A 10 4.15 -4.14 -9.55
C ALA A 10 4.67 -2.72 -9.80
N ILE A 11 4.27 -1.77 -8.95
CA ILE A 11 4.70 -0.37 -9.05
C ILE A 11 6.08 -0.11 -8.40
N GLN A 12 6.66 -1.11 -7.74
CA GLN A 12 7.94 -0.97 -7.06
C GLN A 12 9.08 -1.43 -7.97
N LYS A 13 10.18 -0.66 -7.98
CA LYS A 13 11.40 -1.00 -8.71
C LYS A 13 12.27 -1.96 -7.90
N ASN A 14 11.72 -3.12 -7.53
CA ASN A 14 12.42 -4.15 -6.76
C ASN A 14 12.03 -5.56 -7.24
N ALA A 15 12.69 -6.57 -6.68
CA ALA A 15 12.52 -7.97 -7.06
C ALA A 15 11.24 -8.62 -6.47
N ILE A 16 10.46 -7.91 -5.64
CA ILE A 16 9.31 -8.50 -4.94
C ILE A 16 8.25 -8.97 -5.93
N TYR A 17 8.00 -8.21 -6.99
CA TYR A 17 7.05 -8.62 -8.03
C TYR A 17 7.48 -9.96 -8.64
N ASP A 18 8.74 -10.09 -9.04
CA ASP A 18 9.26 -11.30 -9.69
C ASP A 18 9.17 -12.50 -8.72
N THR A 19 9.55 -12.31 -7.46
CA THR A 19 9.41 -13.34 -6.42
C THR A 19 7.96 -13.79 -6.24
N LEU A 20 6.99 -12.88 -6.29
CA LEU A 20 5.57 -13.25 -6.19
C LEU A 20 5.11 -14.07 -7.39
N ILE A 21 5.52 -13.70 -8.61
CA ILE A 21 5.21 -14.47 -9.82
C ILE A 21 5.83 -15.88 -9.74
N ASP A 22 7.09 -15.99 -9.31
CA ASP A 22 7.78 -17.27 -9.13
C ASP A 22 7.08 -18.16 -8.10
N CYS A 23 6.48 -17.57 -7.06
CA CYS A 23 5.65 -18.28 -6.09
C CYS A 23 4.23 -18.62 -6.59
N GLY A 24 3.89 -18.31 -7.84
CA GLY A 24 2.59 -18.61 -8.44
C GLY A 24 1.52 -17.55 -8.26
N ALA A 25 1.88 -16.31 -7.93
CA ALA A 25 0.92 -15.20 -7.95
C ALA A 25 0.44 -14.93 -9.39
N ASP A 26 -0.87 -14.80 -9.58
CA ASP A 26 -1.44 -14.48 -10.88
C ASP A 26 -1.37 -12.96 -11.14
N GLY A 27 -0.41 -12.54 -11.97
CA GLY A 27 -0.25 -11.15 -12.39
C GLY A 27 -1.29 -10.66 -13.40
N SER A 28 -2.12 -11.55 -13.94
CA SER A 28 -3.15 -11.26 -14.94
C SER A 28 -4.54 -11.01 -14.35
N LEU A 29 -4.72 -11.30 -13.06
CA LEU A 29 -6.00 -11.09 -12.37
C LEU A 29 -6.22 -9.59 -12.13
N PRO A 30 -7.34 -9.00 -12.60
CA PRO A 30 -7.61 -7.57 -12.45
C PRO A 30 -8.08 -7.21 -11.03
N ASP A 31 -7.70 -6.01 -10.58
CA ASP A 31 -8.23 -5.43 -9.35
C ASP A 31 -9.66 -4.88 -9.50
N SER A 32 -10.20 -4.24 -8.46
CA SER A 32 -11.56 -3.68 -8.50
C SER A 32 -11.77 -2.54 -9.50
N ILE A 33 -10.71 -1.97 -10.08
CA ILE A 33 -10.81 -0.94 -11.13
C ILE A 33 -10.50 -1.53 -12.52
N GLY A 34 -10.33 -2.85 -12.63
CA GLY A 34 -10.08 -3.53 -13.89
C GLY A 34 -8.62 -3.49 -14.34
N VAL A 35 -7.68 -3.13 -13.45
CA VAL A 35 -6.25 -3.04 -13.79
C VAL A 35 -5.51 -4.22 -13.18
N THR A 36 -4.75 -4.93 -14.01
CA THR A 36 -3.92 -6.07 -13.62
C THR A 36 -2.57 -5.63 -13.08
N ALA A 37 -1.90 -6.51 -12.33
CA ALA A 37 -0.55 -6.25 -11.84
C ALA A 37 0.48 -6.10 -12.97
N ALA A 38 0.34 -6.86 -14.06
CA ALA A 38 1.20 -6.71 -15.24
C ALA A 38 1.06 -5.32 -15.87
N GLN A 39 -0.17 -4.81 -16.03
CA GLN A 39 -0.43 -3.46 -16.55
C GLN A 39 0.13 -2.36 -15.65
N TYR A 40 0.08 -2.53 -14.33
CA TYR A 40 0.74 -1.61 -13.40
C TYR A 40 2.26 -1.55 -13.61
N ARG A 41 2.89 -2.66 -14.01
CA ARG A 41 4.34 -2.74 -14.20
C ARG A 41 4.81 -2.13 -15.52
N GLU A 42 3.98 -2.20 -16.56
CA GLU A 42 4.24 -1.54 -17.85
C GLU A 42 4.20 -0.01 -17.74
N ASN A 43 3.41 0.51 -16.79
CA ASN A 43 3.27 1.95 -16.57
C ASN A 43 4.17 2.43 -15.42
N SER A 44 5.34 2.96 -15.77
CA SER A 44 6.33 3.48 -14.81
C SER A 44 5.86 4.65 -13.95
N ASN A 45 4.76 5.31 -14.34
CA ASN A 45 4.14 6.41 -13.59
C ASN A 45 2.90 5.95 -12.79
N ALA A 46 2.56 4.66 -12.82
CA ALA A 46 1.41 4.18 -12.08
C ALA A 46 1.65 4.28 -10.57
N MET A 47 0.65 4.80 -9.87
CA MET A 47 0.67 4.96 -8.42
C MET A 47 -0.51 4.19 -7.81
N ILE A 48 -0.19 3.32 -6.86
CA ILE A 48 -1.17 2.60 -6.04
C ILE A 48 -1.09 3.23 -4.64
N PRO A 49 -2.15 3.91 -4.18
CA PRO A 49 -2.20 4.43 -2.82
C PRO A 49 -2.02 3.30 -1.82
N SER A 50 -1.16 3.52 -0.82
CA SER A 50 -0.97 2.54 0.25
C SER A 50 -2.28 2.34 1.00
N PRO A 51 -2.64 1.10 1.37
CA PRO A 51 -3.76 0.84 2.25
C PRO A 51 -3.64 1.61 3.58
N LEU A 52 -2.41 1.85 4.02
CA LEU A 52 -2.09 2.55 5.27
C LEU A 52 -2.25 4.07 5.17
N THR A 53 -2.20 4.63 3.95
CA THR A 53 -2.41 6.06 3.69
C THR A 53 -3.86 6.38 3.36
N SER A 54 -4.76 5.38 3.35
CA SER A 54 -6.19 5.62 3.20
C SER A 54 -6.68 6.35 4.45
N SER A 55 -6.86 7.66 4.28
CA SER A 55 -7.11 8.68 5.31
C SER A 55 -8.19 8.26 6.30
N THR A 56 -7.78 7.66 7.41
CA THR A 56 -8.58 7.48 8.63
C THR A 56 -7.72 7.52 9.91
N ASN A 57 -6.38 7.40 9.81
CA ASN A 57 -5.51 7.23 10.99
C ASN A 57 -4.46 8.34 11.22
N ALA A 58 -4.33 9.33 10.33
CA ALA A 58 -3.47 10.48 10.59
C ALA A 58 -3.91 11.23 11.86
N ASP A 59 -5.21 11.26 12.15
CA ASP A 59 -5.78 11.79 13.40
C ASP A 59 -5.39 10.98 14.65
N LEU A 60 -5.13 9.67 14.53
CA LEU A 60 -4.86 8.82 15.69
C LEU A 60 -3.42 9.00 16.22
N ILE A 61 -2.46 9.28 15.34
CA ILE A 61 -1.09 9.58 15.73
C ILE A 61 -1.01 10.96 16.38
N PHE A 62 -1.71 11.96 15.84
CA PHE A 62 -1.68 13.32 16.39
C PHE A 62 -2.36 13.41 17.77
N LYS A 63 -3.43 12.64 18.03
CA LYS A 63 -4.12 12.62 19.33
C LYS A 63 -3.32 11.98 20.48
N ARG A 64 -2.40 11.05 20.20
CA ARG A 64 -1.62 10.36 21.25
C ARG A 64 -0.51 11.23 21.85
N TYR A 65 0.03 12.17 21.08
CA TYR A 65 1.06 13.09 21.56
C TYR A 65 0.49 14.31 22.31
N SER A 66 -0.82 14.59 22.21
CA SER A 66 -1.45 15.74 22.88
C SER A 66 -2.01 15.45 24.28
N LEU A 67 -1.90 14.20 24.79
CA LEU A 67 -2.50 13.80 26.08
C LEU A 67 -1.50 13.65 27.24
N SER A 68 -0.23 14.01 27.03
CA SER A 68 0.84 13.81 28.03
C SER A 68 1.58 15.11 28.36
N GLU A 69 0.85 16.17 28.68
CA GLU A 69 1.42 17.43 29.23
C GLU A 69 0.43 18.01 30.25
N ASN A 70 0.12 17.27 31.34
CA ASN A 70 -0.66 17.79 32.47
C ASN A 70 -0.57 16.91 33.74
N LEU A 71 0.61 16.45 34.17
CA LEU A 71 0.73 15.95 35.55
C LEU A 71 2.18 15.91 36.09
N TYR A 72 2.74 17.08 36.46
CA TYR A 72 3.55 17.20 37.68
C TYR A 72 3.71 18.69 38.07
N ASP A 73 3.17 19.04 39.24
CA ASP A 73 3.39 20.30 39.95
C ASP A 73 4.17 19.96 41.24
N PRO A 74 5.50 20.19 41.31
CA PRO A 74 6.28 20.07 42.54
C PRO A 74 6.29 21.34 43.40
#